data_AF-A0A368ZDM2-F1
#
_entry.id   AF-A0A368ZDM2-F1
#
_cell.length_a   1.000
_cell.length_b   1.000
_cell.length_c   1.000
_cell.angle_alpha   90.00
_cell.angle_beta   90.00
_cell.angle_gamma   90.00
#
_symmetry.space_group_name_H-M   'P 1'
#
loop_
_entity.id
_entity.type
_entity.pdbx_description
1 polymer ?
#
loop_
_entity_poly.entity_id
_entity_poly.type
_entity_poly.pdbx_seq_one_letter_code
_entity_poly.pdbx_strand_id
1 'polypeptide(L)'
;MNFIDFIWLVASVLGIFTIVILITRVFGLRTFAKMSSFDFASTIAVGSVLASIVLNANYSLLKGAVVLVAIIGFQTLFSYLVRTNSHFKRWFTNKPQIIMWNGKILHKRLKACNVGESDLIAKLREANVHDFTEVKAVIFESTGDVSVIHNNSDKDVEPRILSDVNTQDLYV
;
A
#
# COMPACT_ATOMS: atom_id res chain seq x y z
N MET A 1 8.21 36.10 8.78
CA MET A 1 8.54 34.99 9.71
C MET A 1 9.89 35.32 10.30
N ASN A 2 9.97 35.45 11.62
CA ASN A 2 11.23 35.85 12.26
C ASN A 2 12.19 34.66 12.27
N PHE A 3 13.49 34.94 12.38
CA PHE A 3 14.54 33.91 12.39
C PHE A 3 14.30 32.84 13.47
N ILE A 4 13.76 33.26 14.62
CA ILE A 4 13.38 32.38 15.73
C ILE A 4 12.22 31.44 15.34
N ASP A 5 11.20 31.96 14.65
CA ASP A 5 10.06 31.17 14.18
C ASP A 5 10.50 30.11 13.16
N PHE A 6 11.46 30.47 12.31
CA PHE A 6 12.07 29.55 11.35
C PHE A 6 12.82 28.41 12.05
N ILE A 7 13.67 28.72 13.04
CA ILE A 7 14.37 27.70 13.83
C ILE A 7 13.37 26.79 14.55
N TRP A 8 12.33 27.35 15.15
CA TRP A 8 11.28 26.60 15.83
C TRP A 8 10.53 25.65 14.89
N LEU A 9 10.20 26.11 13.68
CA LEU A 9 9.54 25.29 12.68
C LEU A 9 10.43 24.13 12.24
N VAL A 10 11.71 24.39 11.95
CA VAL A 10 12.68 23.35 11.57
C VAL A 10 12.88 22.33 12.69
N ALA A 11 13.03 22.78 13.93
CA ALA A 11 13.15 21.90 15.10
C ALA A 11 11.90 21.03 15.31
N SER A 12 10.71 21.61 15.11
CA SER A 12 9.43 20.88 15.24
C SER A 12 9.28 19.80 14.16
N VAL A 13 9.67 20.09 12.92
CA VAL A 13 9.66 19.11 11.81
C VAL A 13 10.63 17.96 12.10
N LEU A 14 11.86 18.25 12.52
CA LEU A 14 12.84 17.22 12.86
C LEU A 14 12.40 16.37 14.06
N GLY A 15 11.83 17.02 15.08
CA GLY A 15 11.29 16.35 16.26
C GLY A 15 10.15 15.40 15.91
N ILE A 16 9.18 15.85 15.12
CA ILE A 16 8.02 15.03 14.76
C ILE A 16 8.41 13.86 13.87
N PHE A 17 9.34 14.05 12.92
CA PHE A 17 9.86 12.95 12.10
C PHE A 17 10.62 11.93 12.93
N THR A 18 11.43 12.38 13.91
CA THR A 18 12.14 11.49 14.82
C THR A 18 11.17 10.66 15.65
N ILE A 19 10.13 11.28 16.19
CA ILE A 19 9.06 10.59 16.95
C ILE A 19 8.35 9.58 16.04
N VAL A 20 7.99 9.94 14.82
CA VAL A 20 7.36 9.04 13.85
C VAL A 20 8.27 7.85 13.53
N ILE A 21 9.58 8.05 13.36
CA ILE A 21 10.54 6.97 13.13
C ILE A 21 10.64 6.05 14.36
N LEU A 22 10.66 6.61 15.57
CA LEU A 22 10.69 5.80 16.80
C LEU A 22 9.39 5.00 16.97
N ILE A 23 8.23 5.62 16.73
CA ILE A 23 6.93 4.95 16.77
C ILE A 23 6.88 3.83 15.73
N THR A 24 7.26 4.09 14.48
CA THR A 24 7.25 3.05 13.42
C THR A 24 8.25 1.93 13.71
N ARG A 25 9.35 2.21 14.42
CA ARG A 25 10.30 1.17 14.89
C ARG A 25 9.73 0.31 16.02
N VAL A 26 8.95 0.90 16.93
CA VAL A 26 8.35 0.19 18.08
C VAL A 26 7.10 -0.60 17.68
N PHE A 27 6.22 0.00 16.89
CA PHE A 27 4.95 -0.61 16.47
C PHE A 27 5.03 -1.34 15.12
N GLY A 28 6.15 -1.22 14.40
CA GLY A 28 6.40 -1.84 13.10
C GLY A 28 5.74 -1.14 11.91
N LEU A 29 6.13 -1.54 10.69
CA LEU A 29 5.59 -1.08 9.40
C LEU A 29 4.15 -1.57 9.11
N ARG A 30 3.60 -2.43 9.97
CA ARG A 30 2.34 -3.16 9.72
C ARG A 30 1.09 -2.28 9.77
N THR A 31 1.14 -1.10 10.39
CA THR A 31 -0.04 -0.23 10.56
C THR A 31 -0.61 0.28 9.24
N PHE A 32 0.21 0.39 8.18
CA PHE A 32 -0.20 0.99 6.90
C PHE A 32 -0.07 0.08 5.67
N ALA A 33 0.63 -1.07 5.80
CA ALA A 33 1.06 -1.91 4.68
C ALA A 33 -0.08 -2.61 3.89
N LYS A 34 -1.33 -2.50 4.33
CA LYS A 34 -2.51 -3.12 3.67
C LYS A 34 -3.57 -2.13 3.21
N MET A 35 -3.34 -0.82 3.42
CA MET A 35 -4.28 0.21 3.00
C MET A 35 -3.99 0.62 1.56
N SER A 36 -5.02 0.84 0.75
CA SER A 36 -4.81 1.50 -0.53
C SER A 36 -4.28 2.93 -0.30
N SER A 37 -3.56 3.50 -1.27
CA SER A 37 -3.09 4.89 -1.17
C SER A 37 -4.24 5.87 -0.90
N PHE A 38 -5.43 5.54 -1.41
CA PHE A 38 -6.64 6.30 -1.18
C PHE A 38 -7.16 6.20 0.27
N ASP A 39 -7.18 4.99 0.83
CA ASP A 39 -7.59 4.75 2.23
C ASP A 39 -6.62 5.44 3.20
N PHE A 40 -5.33 5.42 2.89
CA PHE A 40 -4.30 6.10 3.66
C PHE A 40 -4.50 7.62 3.65
N ALA A 41 -4.67 8.22 2.47
CA ALA A 41 -4.91 9.66 2.34
C ALA A 41 -6.21 10.10 3.07
N SER A 42 -7.28 9.30 2.93
CA SER A 42 -8.56 9.56 3.59
C SER A 42 -8.44 9.51 5.11
N THR A 43 -7.68 8.54 5.65
CA THR A 43 -7.43 8.40 7.09
C THR A 43 -6.70 9.62 7.66
N ILE A 44 -5.67 10.13 6.95
CA ILE A 44 -4.95 11.34 7.34
C ILE A 44 -5.89 12.56 7.31
N ALA A 45 -6.70 12.70 6.26
CA ALA A 45 -7.65 13.79 6.12
C ALA A 45 -8.68 13.79 7.28
N VAL A 46 -9.24 12.62 7.61
CA VAL A 46 -10.16 12.45 8.74
C VAL A 46 -9.50 12.84 10.05
N GLY A 47 -8.29 12.35 10.33
CA GLY A 47 -7.55 12.68 11.55
C GLY A 47 -7.24 14.19 11.66
N SER A 48 -6.84 14.82 10.54
CA SER A 48 -6.56 16.25 10.48
C SER A 48 -7.81 17.09 10.71
N VAL A 49 -8.93 16.72 10.09
CA VAL A 49 -10.22 17.41 10.27
C VAL A 49 -10.71 17.26 11.72
N LEU A 50 -10.64 16.05 12.28
CA LEU A 50 -11.00 15.80 13.69
C LEU A 50 -10.17 16.66 14.65
N ALA A 51 -8.84 16.65 14.50
CA ALA A 51 -7.95 17.46 15.33
C ALA A 51 -8.28 18.96 15.21
N SER A 52 -8.53 19.44 13.99
CA SER A 52 -8.87 20.85 13.74
C SER A 52 -10.17 21.26 14.42
N ILE A 53 -11.21 20.42 14.37
CA ILE A 53 -12.51 20.72 15.00
C ILE A 53 -12.38 20.71 16.54
N VAL A 54 -11.65 19.75 17.10
CA VAL A 54 -11.52 19.60 18.56
C VAL A 54 -10.66 20.70 19.16
N LEU A 55 -9.56 21.08 18.51
CA LEU A 55 -8.59 22.03 19.06
C LEU A 55 -8.97 23.50 18.86
N ASN A 56 -9.84 23.80 17.90
CA ASN A 56 -10.25 25.18 17.60
C ASN A 56 -11.75 25.35 17.85
N ALA A 57 -12.08 25.96 18.99
CA ALA A 57 -13.46 26.25 19.41
C ALA A 57 -14.27 27.11 18.43
N ASN A 58 -13.59 27.78 17.48
CA ASN A 58 -14.23 28.59 16.43
C ASN A 58 -14.76 27.75 15.26
N TYR A 59 -14.38 26.47 15.12
CA TYR A 59 -14.95 25.62 14.08
C TYR A 59 -16.29 25.04 14.52
N SER A 60 -17.27 25.14 13.62
CA SER A 60 -18.58 24.53 13.82
C SER A 60 -18.49 23.00 13.76
N LEU A 61 -18.95 22.34 14.83
CA LEU A 61 -19.10 20.87 14.89
C LEU A 61 -19.91 20.33 13.71
N LEU A 62 -20.96 21.04 13.29
CA LEU A 62 -21.82 20.63 12.18
C LEU A 62 -21.08 20.68 10.84
N LYS A 63 -20.30 21.74 10.59
CA LYS A 63 -19.43 21.81 9.40
C LYS A 63 -18.41 20.67 9.40
N GLY A 64 -17.82 20.41 10.57
CA GLY A 64 -16.89 19.30 10.77
C GLY A 64 -17.51 17.93 10.45
N ALA A 65 -18.69 17.67 10.98
CA ALA A 65 -19.43 16.43 10.72
C ALA A 65 -19.76 16.25 9.23
N VAL A 66 -20.20 17.31 8.54
CA VAL A 66 -20.46 17.28 7.09
C VAL A 66 -19.19 16.94 6.31
N VAL A 67 -18.05 17.54 6.66
CA VAL A 67 -16.77 17.25 6.00
C VAL A 67 -16.35 15.80 6.22
N LEU A 68 -16.47 15.28 7.45
CA LEU A 68 -16.14 13.88 7.75
C LEU A 68 -17.03 12.89 7.00
N VAL A 69 -18.34 13.15 6.95
CA VAL A 69 -19.29 12.34 6.18
C VAL A 69 -18.96 12.40 4.68
N ALA A 70 -18.59 13.56 4.15
CA ALA A 70 -18.20 13.70 2.76
C ALA A 70 -16.93 12.91 2.43
N ILE A 71 -15.91 12.95 3.29
CA ILE A 71 -14.66 12.19 3.10
C ILE A 71 -14.95 10.68 3.11
N ILE A 72 -15.65 10.18 4.14
CA ILE A 72 -15.97 8.75 4.27
C ILE A 72 -16.92 8.30 3.15
N GLY A 73 -17.90 9.13 2.80
CA GLY A 73 -18.83 8.86 1.72
C GLY A 73 -18.13 8.77 0.37
N PHE A 74 -17.20 9.70 0.09
CA PHE A 74 -16.39 9.66 -1.12
C PHE A 74 -15.46 8.44 -1.15
N GLN A 75 -14.84 8.08 -0.02
CA GLN A 75 -14.04 6.85 0.09
C GLN A 75 -14.86 5.60 -0.20
N THR A 76 -16.05 5.52 0.38
CA THR A 76 -16.96 4.39 0.16
C THR A 76 -17.41 4.31 -1.30
N LEU A 77 -17.75 5.44 -1.90
CA LEU A 77 -18.15 5.53 -3.30
C LEU A 77 -17.00 5.15 -4.23
N PHE A 78 -15.79 5.66 -3.98
CA PHE A 78 -14.60 5.33 -4.77
C PHE A 78 -14.32 3.83 -4.74
N SER A 79 -14.29 3.22 -3.55
CA SER A 79 -14.09 1.78 -3.38
C SER A 79 -15.19 0.95 -4.06
N TYR A 80 -16.44 1.43 -4.03
CA TYR A 80 -17.55 0.81 -4.76
C TYR A 80 -17.30 0.84 -6.27
N LEU A 81 -16.95 2.01 -6.83
CA LEU A 81 -16.70 2.18 -8.27
C LEU A 81 -15.52 1.34 -8.77
N VAL A 82 -14.44 1.24 -7.98
CA VAL A 82 -13.31 0.35 -8.28
C VAL A 82 -13.75 -1.11 -8.35
N ARG A 83 -14.69 -1.54 -7.50
CA ARG A 83 -15.17 -2.93 -7.48
C ARG A 83 -16.15 -3.23 -8.62
N THR A 84 -17.01 -2.28 -9.00
CA THR A 84 -18.08 -2.53 -9.97
C THR A 84 -17.71 -2.17 -11.41
N ASN A 85 -16.76 -1.26 -11.62
CA ASN A 85 -16.40 -0.77 -12.96
C ASN A 85 -14.94 -1.10 -13.29
N SER A 86 -14.74 -2.00 -14.25
CA SER A 86 -13.42 -2.45 -14.71
C SER A 86 -12.59 -1.33 -15.36
N HIS A 87 -13.23 -0.37 -16.05
CA HIS A 87 -12.55 0.80 -16.61
C HIS A 87 -12.09 1.74 -15.50
N PHE A 88 -12.95 1.97 -14.49
CA PHE A 88 -12.59 2.76 -13.32
C PHE A 88 -11.42 2.12 -12.56
N LYS A 89 -11.50 0.82 -12.26
CA LYS A 89 -10.38 0.06 -11.67
C LYS A 89 -9.09 0.25 -12.47
N ARG A 90 -9.14 0.12 -13.80
CA ARG A 90 -7.95 0.24 -14.66
C ARG A 90 -7.33 1.64 -14.66
N TRP A 91 -8.13 2.69 -14.50
CA TRP A 91 -7.65 4.07 -14.52
C TRP A 91 -7.09 4.50 -13.16
N PHE A 92 -7.67 3.99 -12.07
CA PHE A 92 -7.40 4.46 -10.72
C PHE A 92 -6.61 3.47 -9.85
N THR A 93 -6.36 2.25 -10.32
CA THR A 93 -5.55 1.25 -9.60
C THR A 93 -4.48 0.64 -10.49
N ASN A 94 -3.37 0.24 -9.88
CA ASN A 94 -2.32 -0.50 -10.56
C ASN A 94 -2.79 -1.92 -10.88
N LYS A 95 -2.25 -2.52 -11.93
CA LYS A 95 -2.47 -3.93 -12.22
C LYS A 95 -1.46 -4.78 -11.45
N PRO A 96 -1.87 -5.88 -10.81
CA PRO A 96 -0.92 -6.83 -10.22
C PRO A 96 0.11 -7.29 -11.25
N GLN A 97 1.37 -7.42 -10.84
CA GLN A 97 2.48 -7.82 -11.71
C GLN A 97 3.20 -9.02 -11.11
N ILE A 98 3.39 -10.07 -11.89
CA ILE A 98 4.25 -11.17 -11.47
C ILE A 98 5.72 -10.73 -11.52
N ILE A 99 6.44 -10.96 -10.43
CA ILE A 99 7.84 -10.53 -10.25
C ILE A 99 8.80 -11.72 -10.04
N MET A 100 8.26 -12.92 -9.83
CA MET A 100 9.02 -14.18 -9.82
C MET A 100 8.11 -15.31 -10.32
N TRP A 101 8.66 -16.23 -11.10
CA TRP A 101 7.91 -17.36 -11.67
C TRP A 101 8.78 -18.62 -11.72
N ASN A 102 8.26 -19.76 -11.24
CA ASN A 102 8.95 -21.05 -11.17
C ASN A 102 10.40 -20.91 -10.67
N GLY A 103 10.60 -20.29 -9.51
CA GLY A 103 11.92 -20.07 -8.92
C GLY A 103 12.79 -19.00 -9.58
N LYS A 104 12.38 -18.39 -10.69
CA LYS A 104 13.18 -17.38 -11.41
C LYS A 104 12.69 -15.97 -11.11
N ILE A 105 13.60 -15.13 -10.63
CA ILE A 105 13.34 -13.70 -10.38
C ILE A 105 13.26 -12.95 -11.72
N LEU A 106 12.19 -12.16 -11.90
CA LEU A 106 11.95 -11.38 -13.11
C LEU A 106 12.47 -9.94 -12.93
N HIS A 107 13.78 -9.74 -12.98
CA HIS A 107 14.41 -8.44 -12.69
C HIS A 107 13.87 -7.25 -13.51
N LYS A 108 13.49 -7.47 -14.77
CA LYS A 108 12.85 -6.43 -15.60
C LYS A 108 11.53 -5.94 -14.98
N ARG A 109 10.75 -6.87 -14.41
CA ARG A 109 9.46 -6.55 -13.77
C ARG A 109 9.63 -5.96 -12.39
N LEU A 110 10.63 -6.42 -11.61
CA LEU A 110 11.04 -5.75 -10.37
C LEU A 110 11.37 -4.27 -10.63
N LYS A 111 12.20 -3.98 -11.64
CA LYS A 111 12.55 -2.61 -12.02
C LYS A 111 11.33 -1.79 -12.46
N ALA A 112 10.44 -2.38 -13.26
CA ALA A 112 9.22 -1.71 -13.71
C ALA A 112 8.25 -1.39 -12.56
N CYS A 113 8.24 -2.22 -11.50
CA CYS A 113 7.43 -2.01 -10.30
C CYS A 113 8.14 -1.16 -9.23
N ASN A 114 9.39 -0.72 -9.48
CA ASN A 114 10.24 -0.06 -8.49
C ASN A 114 10.39 -0.86 -7.18
N VAL A 115 10.53 -2.19 -7.29
CA VAL A 115 10.73 -3.11 -6.16
C VAL A 115 12.20 -3.56 -6.14
N GLY A 116 12.86 -3.41 -5.00
CA GLY A 116 14.21 -3.92 -4.81
C GLY A 116 14.21 -5.44 -4.67
N GLU A 117 15.27 -6.10 -5.13
CA GLU A 117 15.42 -7.55 -4.92
C GLU A 117 15.45 -7.89 -3.42
N SER A 118 16.08 -7.05 -2.60
CA SER A 118 16.06 -7.20 -1.13
C SER A 118 14.64 -7.23 -0.54
N ASP A 119 13.70 -6.48 -1.12
CA ASP A 119 12.31 -6.44 -0.67
C ASP A 119 11.60 -7.75 -1.03
N LEU A 120 11.84 -8.26 -2.25
CA LEU A 120 11.38 -9.58 -2.66
C LEU A 120 11.93 -10.67 -1.72
N ILE A 121 13.23 -10.67 -1.43
CA ILE A 121 13.84 -11.65 -0.51
C ILE A 121 13.22 -11.54 0.89
N ALA A 122 12.95 -10.33 1.39
CA ALA A 122 12.27 -10.16 2.67
C ALA A 122 10.86 -10.76 2.67
N LYS A 123 10.12 -10.65 1.56
CA LYS A 123 8.78 -11.22 1.40
C LYS A 123 8.79 -12.74 1.25
N LEU A 124 9.80 -13.30 0.57
CA LEU A 124 10.01 -14.74 0.55
C LEU A 124 10.26 -15.31 1.96
N ARG A 125 11.06 -14.61 2.79
CA ARG A 125 11.24 -14.97 4.20
C ARG A 125 9.95 -14.86 5.02
N GLU A 126 9.18 -13.78 4.81
CA GLU A 126 7.86 -13.62 5.47
C GLU A 126 6.91 -14.77 5.12
N ALA A 127 7.03 -15.33 3.91
CA ALA A 127 6.25 -16.47 3.44
C ALA A 127 6.84 -17.85 3.82
N ASN A 128 7.93 -17.92 4.60
CA ASN A 128 8.64 -19.16 4.97
C ASN A 128 9.20 -19.95 3.78
N VAL A 129 9.61 -19.27 2.71
CA VAL A 129 10.33 -19.90 1.60
C VAL A 129 11.76 -20.19 2.04
N HIS A 130 12.18 -21.45 1.92
CA HIS A 130 13.53 -21.89 2.26
C HIS A 130 14.42 -22.00 1.01
N ASP A 131 13.82 -22.33 -0.13
CA ASP A 131 14.51 -22.46 -1.42
C ASP A 131 13.65 -21.88 -2.56
N PHE A 132 14.28 -21.28 -3.58
CA PHE A 132 13.53 -20.67 -4.69
C PHE A 132 12.73 -21.68 -5.52
N THR A 133 13.13 -22.95 -5.55
CA THR A 133 12.39 -24.02 -6.25
C THR A 133 11.01 -24.30 -5.61
N GLU A 134 10.83 -23.90 -4.35
CA GLU A 134 9.55 -23.96 -3.64
C GLU A 134 8.58 -22.86 -4.09
N VAL A 135 9.00 -21.93 -4.96
CA VAL A 135 8.19 -20.78 -5.36
C VAL A 135 7.63 -20.97 -6.76
N LYS A 136 6.31 -21.05 -6.85
CA LYS A 136 5.60 -21.07 -8.13
C LYS A 136 5.46 -19.69 -8.73
N ALA A 137 4.99 -18.73 -7.93
CA ALA A 137 4.75 -17.36 -8.36
C ALA A 137 4.94 -16.39 -7.21
N VAL A 138 5.44 -15.20 -7.52
CA VAL A 138 5.37 -14.04 -6.63
C VAL A 138 4.74 -12.88 -7.37
N ILE A 139 3.68 -12.32 -6.79
CA ILE A 139 2.85 -11.29 -7.41
C ILE A 139 2.97 -10.02 -6.57
N PHE A 140 3.38 -8.93 -7.21
CA PHE A 140 3.29 -7.59 -6.66
C PHE A 140 1.87 -7.07 -6.87
N GLU A 141 1.16 -6.88 -5.78
CA GLU A 141 -0.26 -6.53 -5.78
C GLU A 141 -0.49 -5.05 -6.06
N SER A 142 -1.71 -4.72 -6.49
CA SER A 142 -2.11 -3.32 -6.71
C SER A 142 -2.02 -2.45 -5.45
N THR A 143 -2.04 -3.08 -4.28
CA THR A 143 -1.89 -2.43 -2.96
C THR A 143 -0.44 -2.13 -2.59
N GLY A 144 0.53 -2.67 -3.34
CA GLY A 144 1.95 -2.60 -3.01
C GLY A 144 2.44 -3.71 -2.07
N ASP A 145 1.57 -4.66 -1.70
CA ASP A 145 1.98 -5.88 -1.00
C ASP A 145 2.47 -6.94 -1.97
N VAL A 146 3.00 -8.04 -1.45
CA VAL A 146 3.53 -9.15 -2.23
C VAL A 146 2.86 -10.45 -1.81
N SER A 147 2.23 -11.13 -2.77
CA SER A 147 1.68 -12.47 -2.60
C SER A 147 2.68 -13.52 -3.06
N VAL A 148 2.92 -14.55 -2.24
CA VAL A 148 3.80 -15.68 -2.57
C VAL A 148 2.97 -16.95 -2.71
N ILE A 149 3.07 -17.60 -3.87
CA ILE A 149 2.43 -18.89 -4.14
C ILE A 149 3.53 -19.96 -4.16
N HIS A 150 3.44 -20.91 -3.24
CA HIS A 150 4.37 -22.04 -3.19
C HIS A 150 4.07 -23.05 -4.30
N ASN A 151 5.12 -23.68 -4.77
CA ASN A 151 5.07 -24.80 -5.68
C ASN A 151 4.63 -26.03 -4.89
N ASN A 152 3.50 -26.62 -5.26
CA ASN A 152 3.03 -27.88 -4.72
C ASN A 152 3.12 -28.92 -5.83
N SER A 153 3.96 -29.93 -5.64
CA SER A 153 4.20 -31.00 -6.62
C SER A 153 2.92 -31.73 -7.05
N ASP A 154 1.87 -31.71 -6.24
CA ASP A 154 0.62 -32.43 -6.51
C ASP A 154 -0.51 -31.53 -7.06
N LYS A 155 -0.31 -30.20 -7.15
CA LYS A 155 -1.36 -29.27 -7.56
C LYS A 155 -0.82 -28.06 -8.32
N ASP A 156 -1.29 -27.90 -9.54
CA ASP A 156 -1.11 -26.65 -10.29
C ASP A 156 -1.93 -25.51 -9.69
N VAL A 157 -1.50 -24.28 -9.99
CA VAL A 157 -2.23 -23.07 -9.60
C VAL A 157 -3.48 -22.95 -10.45
N GLU A 158 -4.63 -22.89 -9.79
CA GLU A 158 -5.92 -22.64 -10.41
C GLU A 158 -5.84 -21.38 -11.30
N PRO A 159 -6.15 -21.46 -12.62
CA PRO A 159 -6.02 -20.33 -13.54
C PRO A 159 -6.72 -19.05 -13.09
N ARG A 160 -7.84 -19.19 -12.35
CA ARG A 160 -8.58 -18.05 -11.81
C ARG A 160 -7.76 -17.20 -10.83
N ILE A 161 -6.79 -17.80 -10.12
CA ILE A 161 -5.91 -17.10 -9.17
C ILE A 161 -4.97 -16.12 -9.90
N LEU A 162 -4.61 -16.41 -11.15
CA LEU A 162 -3.70 -15.58 -11.96
C LEU A 162 -4.44 -14.76 -13.03
N SER A 163 -5.78 -14.71 -12.99
CA SER A 163 -6.60 -14.18 -14.08
C SER A 163 -6.43 -12.68 -14.35
N ASP A 164 -6.00 -11.90 -13.35
CA ASP A 164 -5.74 -10.47 -13.46
C ASP A 164 -4.25 -10.11 -13.51
N VAL A 165 -3.37 -11.12 -13.55
CA VAL A 165 -1.92 -10.98 -13.65
C VAL A 165 -1.48 -11.20 -15.09
N ASN A 166 -0.59 -10.35 -15.62
CA ASN A 166 -0.05 -10.55 -16.96
C ASN A 166 0.99 -11.70 -16.99
N THR A 167 0.59 -12.85 -17.53
CA THR A 167 1.42 -14.06 -17.68
C THR A 167 1.91 -14.32 -19.12
N GLN A 168 1.62 -13.44 -20.08
CA GLN A 168 1.81 -13.70 -21.51
C GLN A 168 3.27 -13.99 -21.90
N ASP A 169 4.24 -13.41 -21.18
CA ASP A 169 5.66 -13.55 -21.49
C ASP A 169 6.37 -14.68 -20.71
N LEU A 170 5.63 -15.48 -19.93
CA LEU A 170 6.21 -16.47 -19.01
C LEU A 170 6.49 -17.84 -19.66
N TYR A 171 5.95 -18.09 -20.84
CA TYR A 171 6.03 -19.37 -21.56
C TYR A 171 6.92 -19.31 -22.82
N VAL A 172 7.81 -18.32 -22.89
CA VAL A 172 8.81 -18.18 -23.96
C VAL A 172 10.11 -18.86 -23.55
#